data_AF-A0A0Q9TSY1-F1
#
_entry.id   AF-A0A0Q9TSY1-F1
#
_cell.length_a   1.000
_cell.length_b   1.000
_cell.length_c   1.000
_cell.angle_alpha   90.00
_cell.angle_beta   90.00
_cell.angle_gamma   90.00
#
_symmetry.space_group_name_H-M   'P 1'
#
loop_
_entity.id
_entity.type
_entity.pdbx_description
1 polymer ?
#
loop_
_entity_poly.entity_id
_entity_poly.type
_entity_poly.pdbx_seq_one_letter_code
_entity_poly.pdbx_strand_id
1 'polypeptide(L)'
;MKKMLGITFVVAVLVCLVVGALFISNKSDNPTNKFLLPKDYTGWVEVTFAQTDSTALKNEGNNIIFEVPPSGKIKTSSKNVTGPMRFYYVDEKGTQKEIPTNVEMIHGVSTSSATIGKADGKSEDITEKLSFYVGTKEQWDQVRPSKEP
;
A
#
# COMPACT_ATOMS: atom_id res chain seq x y z
N MET A 1 -9.78 58.31 11.31
CA MET A 1 -10.36 57.26 10.43
C MET A 1 -9.29 56.42 9.70
N LYS A 2 -8.18 56.98 9.19
CA LYS A 2 -7.12 56.22 8.48
C LYS A 2 -6.40 55.14 9.33
N LYS A 3 -6.30 55.31 10.65
CA LYS A 3 -5.63 54.36 11.57
C LYS A 3 -6.41 53.05 11.81
N MET A 4 -7.74 53.07 11.73
CA MET A 4 -8.57 51.86 11.90
C MET A 4 -8.52 50.94 10.67
N LEU A 5 -8.44 51.50 9.46
CA LEU A 5 -8.42 50.73 8.22
C LEU A 5 -7.12 49.92 8.04
N GLY A 6 -5.98 50.47 8.48
CA GLY A 6 -4.69 49.78 8.45
C GLY A 6 -4.61 48.60 9.43
N ILE A 7 -5.23 48.73 10.61
CA ILE A 7 -5.26 47.65 11.61
C ILE A 7 -6.12 46.48 11.09
N THR A 8 -7.28 46.75 10.48
CA THR A 8 -8.13 45.69 9.92
C THR A 8 -7.44 44.94 8.77
N PHE A 9 -6.67 45.64 7.92
CA PHE A 9 -5.94 45.01 6.82
C PHE A 9 -4.79 44.12 7.32
N VAL A 10 -4.04 44.57 8.34
CA VAL A 10 -2.96 43.78 8.95
C VAL A 10 -3.50 42.54 9.65
N VAL A 11 -4.63 42.65 10.37
CA VAL A 11 -5.28 41.51 11.02
C VAL A 11 -5.80 40.51 9.99
N ALA A 12 -6.40 40.97 8.89
CA ALA A 12 -6.89 40.09 7.83
C ALA A 12 -5.75 39.30 7.13
N VAL A 13 -4.61 39.94 6.88
CA VAL A 13 -3.42 39.28 6.30
C VAL A 13 -2.83 38.24 7.26
N LEU A 14 -2.78 38.56 8.57
CA LEU A 14 -2.30 37.62 9.60
C LEU A 14 -3.21 36.39 9.74
N VAL A 15 -4.54 36.59 9.72
CA VAL A 15 -5.51 35.48 9.76
C VAL A 15 -5.39 34.60 8.50
N CYS A 16 -5.19 35.19 7.32
CA CYS A 16 -4.98 34.42 6.09
C CYS A 16 -3.69 33.58 6.12
N LEU A 17 -2.60 34.10 6.71
CA LEU A 17 -1.34 33.35 6.86
C LEU A 17 -1.49 32.17 7.84
N VAL A 18 -2.22 32.34 8.94
CA VAL A 18 -2.46 31.27 9.92
C VAL A 18 -3.35 30.17 9.34
N VAL A 19 -4.40 30.53 8.58
CA VAL A 19 -5.26 29.55 7.89
C VAL A 19 -4.51 28.85 6.75
N GLY A 20 -3.65 29.57 6.02
CA GLY A 20 -2.81 28.98 4.97
C GLY A 20 -1.76 28.00 5.52
N ALA A 21 -1.20 28.26 6.70
CA ALA A 21 -0.24 27.38 7.35
C ALA A 21 -0.86 26.07 7.88
N LEU A 22 -2.12 26.11 8.33
CA LEU A 22 -2.85 24.92 8.80
C LEU A 22 -3.25 23.96 7.65
N PHE A 23 -3.22 24.42 6.40
CA PHE A 23 -3.46 23.57 5.22
C PHE A 23 -2.22 22.79 4.77
N ILE A 24 -1.04 23.03 5.37
CA ILE A 24 0.18 22.30 5.05
C ILE A 24 0.23 21.02 5.88
N SER A 25 -0.47 20.02 5.36
CA SER A 25 -0.01 18.63 5.25
C SER A 25 0.19 17.82 6.54
N ASN A 26 -0.89 17.21 7.02
CA ASN A 26 -0.83 15.86 7.59
C ASN A 26 -0.51 14.86 6.46
N LYS A 27 0.74 14.85 5.98
CA LYS A 27 1.20 13.80 5.07
C LYS A 27 1.76 12.69 5.95
N SER A 28 1.15 11.50 5.87
CA SER A 28 1.77 10.29 6.38
C SER A 28 3.13 10.15 5.71
N ASP A 29 4.22 10.17 6.49
CA ASP A 29 5.60 10.02 5.98
C ASP A 29 5.83 8.67 5.29
N ASN A 30 5.00 7.67 5.61
CA ASN A 30 5.10 6.35 4.97
C ASN A 30 4.44 6.35 3.58
N PRO A 31 5.08 5.72 2.59
CA PRO A 31 4.50 5.55 1.26
C PRO A 31 3.28 4.63 1.32
N THR A 32 2.31 4.88 0.45
CA THR A 32 1.11 4.04 0.30
C THR A 32 1.41 2.88 -0.65
N ASN A 33 1.15 1.66 -0.20
CA ASN A 33 1.27 0.44 -1.00
C ASN A 33 -0.01 0.26 -1.82
N LYS A 34 0.05 0.56 -3.12
CA LYS A 34 -1.10 0.55 -4.03
C LYS A 34 -1.10 -0.70 -4.89
N PHE A 35 -2.06 -1.59 -4.65
CA PHE A 35 -2.25 -2.83 -5.39
C PHE A 35 -3.25 -2.61 -6.53
N LEU A 36 -2.80 -2.88 -7.75
CA LEU A 36 -3.59 -2.82 -8.97
C LEU A 36 -3.89 -4.24 -9.42
N LEU A 37 -5.13 -4.68 -9.20
CA LEU A 37 -5.60 -6.02 -9.52
C LEU A 37 -6.31 -6.02 -10.87
N PRO A 38 -6.21 -7.09 -11.66
CA PRO A 38 -7.03 -7.25 -12.85
C PRO A 38 -8.51 -7.17 -12.47
N LYS A 39 -9.34 -6.62 -13.36
CA LYS A 39 -10.79 -6.54 -13.14
C LYS A 39 -11.35 -7.91 -12.72
N ASP A 40 -12.17 -7.89 -11.67
CA ASP A 40 -12.86 -9.07 -11.09
C ASP A 40 -11.90 -10.16 -10.56
N TYR A 41 -10.64 -9.83 -10.30
CA TYR A 41 -9.65 -10.76 -9.74
C TYR A 41 -10.14 -11.35 -8.41
N THR A 42 -10.08 -12.68 -8.31
CA THR A 42 -10.32 -13.45 -7.10
C THR A 42 -9.20 -14.47 -6.96
N GLY A 43 -8.55 -14.51 -5.81
CA GLY A 43 -7.44 -15.42 -5.56
C GLY A 43 -6.40 -14.89 -4.60
N TRP A 44 -5.35 -15.69 -4.42
CA TRP A 44 -4.20 -15.33 -3.61
C TRP A 44 -3.30 -14.33 -4.34
N VAL A 45 -2.88 -13.28 -3.66
CA VAL A 45 -1.79 -12.42 -4.08
C VAL A 45 -0.57 -12.74 -3.22
N GLU A 46 0.57 -12.93 -3.87
CA GLU A 46 1.85 -13.22 -3.23
C GLU A 46 2.92 -12.28 -3.81
N VAL A 47 3.58 -11.52 -2.94
CA VAL A 47 4.71 -10.66 -3.30
C VAL A 47 5.97 -11.22 -2.67
N THR A 48 6.98 -11.49 -3.49
CA THR A 48 8.30 -11.97 -3.09
C THR A 48 9.31 -10.83 -3.29
N PHE A 49 9.84 -10.29 -2.19
CA PHE A 49 10.71 -9.11 -2.18
C PHE A 49 12.20 -9.45 -2.28
N ALA A 50 13.04 -8.43 -2.51
CA ALA A 50 14.50 -8.53 -2.54
C ALA A 50 15.06 -9.62 -3.48
N GLN A 51 14.40 -9.87 -4.61
CA GLN A 51 14.85 -10.79 -5.65
C GLN A 51 15.80 -10.07 -6.61
N THR A 52 17.10 -10.41 -6.58
CA THR A 52 18.15 -9.70 -7.31
C THR A 52 18.00 -9.72 -8.84
N ASP A 53 17.25 -10.68 -9.37
CA ASP A 53 17.01 -10.90 -10.80
C ASP A 53 15.65 -10.32 -11.27
N SER A 54 14.93 -9.60 -10.41
CA SER A 54 13.58 -9.11 -10.67
C SER A 54 13.50 -7.59 -10.79
N THR A 55 12.47 -7.11 -11.50
CA THR A 55 12.21 -5.68 -11.69
C THR A 55 11.82 -5.01 -10.37
N ALA A 56 12.32 -3.80 -10.12
CA ALA A 56 11.92 -2.99 -8.98
C ALA A 56 10.48 -2.49 -9.13
N LEU A 57 9.77 -2.30 -8.02
CA LEU A 57 8.44 -1.69 -8.01
C LEU A 57 8.50 -0.24 -8.48
N LYS A 58 7.45 0.19 -9.19
CA LYS A 58 7.31 1.58 -9.66
C LYS A 58 6.89 2.47 -8.49
N ASN A 59 7.40 3.70 -8.48
CA ASN A 59 6.99 4.73 -7.53
C ASN A 59 6.28 5.87 -8.27
N GLU A 60 5.07 6.21 -7.82
CA GLU A 60 4.28 7.33 -8.34
C GLU A 60 3.97 8.31 -7.20
N GLY A 61 4.85 9.30 -7.04
CA GLY A 61 4.78 10.23 -5.91
C GLY A 61 5.04 9.49 -4.59
N ASN A 62 4.05 9.49 -3.68
CA ASN A 62 4.11 8.77 -2.39
C ASN A 62 3.48 7.37 -2.46
N ASN A 63 3.30 6.80 -3.66
CA ASN A 63 2.71 5.47 -3.85
C ASN A 63 3.73 4.49 -4.41
N ILE A 64 3.81 3.31 -3.81
CA ILE A 64 4.50 2.15 -4.36
C ILE A 64 3.47 1.33 -5.11
N ILE A 65 3.69 1.10 -6.39
CA ILE A 65 2.71 0.45 -7.27
C ILE A 65 3.02 -1.05 -7.39
N PHE A 66 2.04 -1.87 -7.03
CA PHE A 66 2.04 -3.32 -7.18
C PHE A 66 1.05 -3.69 -8.28
N GLU A 67 1.54 -3.83 -9.51
CA GLU A 67 0.76 -4.38 -10.64
C GLU A 67 0.62 -5.89 -10.46
N VAL A 68 -0.55 -6.35 -10.01
CA VAL A 68 -0.82 -7.76 -9.76
C VAL A 68 -1.12 -8.44 -11.09
N PRO A 69 -0.33 -9.43 -11.54
CA PRO A 69 -0.65 -10.18 -12.74
C PRO A 69 -1.85 -11.11 -12.48
N PRO A 70 -2.50 -11.66 -13.53
CA PRO A 70 -3.58 -12.65 -13.37
C PRO A 70 -3.21 -13.90 -12.56
N SER A 71 -1.91 -14.19 -12.43
CA SER A 71 -1.41 -15.28 -11.58
C SER A 71 -1.40 -14.95 -10.09
N GLY A 72 -1.57 -13.68 -9.70
CA GLY A 72 -1.45 -13.20 -8.32
C GLY A 72 -0.02 -13.05 -7.81
N LYS A 73 0.99 -13.46 -8.57
CA LYS A 73 2.36 -13.59 -8.08
C LYS A 73 3.27 -12.49 -8.59
N ILE A 74 3.81 -11.69 -7.67
CA ILE A 74 4.79 -10.64 -7.94
C ILE A 74 6.16 -11.08 -7.40
N LYS A 75 7.20 -10.93 -8.21
CA LYS A 75 8.60 -10.97 -7.77
C LYS A 75 9.24 -9.62 -8.02
N THR A 76 9.96 -9.09 -7.04
CA THR A 76 10.58 -7.77 -7.16
C THR A 76 11.92 -7.69 -6.42
N SER A 77 12.84 -6.87 -6.95
CA SER A 77 14.08 -6.49 -6.25
C SER A 77 13.87 -5.45 -5.15
N SER A 78 12.72 -4.78 -5.12
CA SER A 78 12.38 -3.83 -4.06
C SER A 78 12.28 -4.53 -2.70
N LYS A 79 12.63 -3.81 -1.64
CA LYS A 79 12.38 -4.24 -0.26
C LYS A 79 10.92 -4.00 0.09
N ASN A 80 10.38 -4.77 1.06
CA ASN A 80 9.07 -4.45 1.61
C ASN A 80 9.16 -3.14 2.40
N VAL A 81 8.16 -2.27 2.25
CA VAL A 81 8.09 -0.99 2.95
C VAL A 81 6.76 -0.92 3.67
N THR A 82 6.82 -0.71 4.98
CA THR A 82 5.62 -0.55 5.81
C THR A 82 4.87 0.71 5.40
N GLY A 83 3.55 0.56 5.20
CA GLY A 83 2.70 1.67 4.80
C GLY A 83 1.26 1.21 4.59
N PRO A 84 0.31 2.15 4.50
CA PRO A 84 -1.09 1.84 4.26
C PRO A 84 -1.25 1.10 2.93
N MET A 85 -2.08 0.05 2.91
CA MET A 85 -2.40 -0.70 1.70
C MET A 85 -3.71 -0.20 1.10
N ARG A 86 -3.74 0.02 -0.22
CA ARG A 86 -4.96 0.33 -0.98
C ARG A 86 -5.08 -0.58 -2.18
N PHE A 87 -6.29 -1.04 -2.47
CA PHE A 87 -6.55 -2.05 -3.48
C PHE A 87 -7.51 -1.49 -4.53
N TYR A 88 -7.17 -1.68 -5.80
CA TYR A 88 -7.94 -1.19 -6.93
C TYR A 88 -8.09 -2.30 -7.97
N TYR A 89 -9.28 -2.46 -8.52
CA TYR A 89 -9.45 -3.18 -9.78
C TYR A 89 -9.10 -2.27 -10.96
N VAL A 90 -8.41 -2.82 -11.95
CA VAL A 90 -8.00 -2.12 -13.16
C VAL A 90 -8.60 -2.83 -14.37
N ASP A 91 -9.29 -2.08 -15.21
CA ASP A 91 -9.81 -2.60 -16.48
C ASP A 91 -8.73 -2.62 -17.59
N GLU A 92 -9.06 -3.19 -18.74
CA GLU A 92 -8.15 -3.27 -19.90
C GLU A 92 -7.70 -1.90 -20.44
N LYS A 93 -8.42 -0.83 -20.10
CA LYS A 93 -8.11 0.56 -20.50
C LYS A 93 -7.27 1.29 -19.44
N GLY A 94 -6.95 0.64 -18.33
CA GLY A 94 -6.21 1.24 -17.21
C GLY A 94 -7.08 2.04 -16.23
N THR A 95 -8.41 1.99 -16.36
CA THR A 95 -9.32 2.67 -15.43
C THR A 95 -9.26 1.96 -14.08
N GLN A 96 -9.00 2.72 -13.02
CA GLN A 96 -8.87 2.18 -11.67
C GLN A 96 -10.16 2.42 -10.88
N LYS A 97 -10.67 1.37 -10.26
CA LYS A 97 -11.81 1.41 -9.34
C LYS A 97 -11.38 0.84 -8.00
N GLU A 98 -11.48 1.63 -6.94
CA GLU A 98 -11.14 1.17 -5.59
C GLU A 98 -12.03 -0.01 -5.18
N ILE A 99 -11.42 -1.02 -4.54
CA ILE A 99 -12.18 -2.13 -3.99
C ILE A 99 -13.08 -1.59 -2.87
N PRO A 100 -14.38 -1.91 -2.87
CA PRO A 100 -15.30 -1.40 -1.85
C PRO A 100 -14.86 -1.80 -0.44
N THR A 101 -14.80 -0.84 0.48
CA THR A 101 -14.43 -1.07 1.88
C THR A 101 -15.60 -1.50 2.76
N ASN A 102 -16.83 -1.41 2.24
CA ASN A 102 -18.05 -1.84 2.92
C ASN A 102 -18.27 -3.37 2.90
N VAL A 103 -17.48 -4.09 2.10
CA VAL A 103 -17.44 -5.55 2.06
C VAL A 103 -16.01 -5.97 2.35
N GLU A 104 -15.83 -6.93 3.27
CA GLU A 104 -14.51 -7.49 3.55
C GLU A 104 -14.09 -8.34 2.33
N MET A 105 -13.17 -7.80 1.53
CA MET A 105 -12.67 -8.42 0.30
C MET A 105 -11.23 -8.92 0.42
N ILE A 106 -10.51 -8.47 1.45
CA ILE A 106 -9.09 -8.77 1.65
C ILE A 106 -8.97 -9.59 2.94
N HIS A 107 -8.44 -10.80 2.82
CA HIS A 107 -8.36 -11.76 3.93
C HIS A 107 -6.95 -12.33 4.08
N GLY A 108 -6.64 -12.81 5.29
CA GLY A 108 -5.42 -13.59 5.53
C GLY A 108 -4.12 -12.85 5.26
N VAL A 109 -4.08 -11.53 5.46
CA VAL A 109 -2.86 -10.72 5.29
C VAL A 109 -1.77 -11.27 6.20
N SER A 110 -0.67 -11.71 5.60
CA SER A 110 0.47 -12.30 6.28
C SER A 110 1.76 -11.81 5.66
N THR A 111 2.73 -11.46 6.51
CA THR A 111 4.09 -11.19 6.10
C THR A 111 4.99 -12.21 6.78
N SER A 112 5.82 -12.88 5.98
CA SER A 112 6.84 -13.78 6.48
C SER A 112 8.21 -13.29 6.00
N SER A 113 9.14 -13.19 6.93
CA SER A 113 10.56 -13.14 6.66
C SER A 113 11.18 -14.39 7.25
N ALA A 114 12.34 -14.76 6.76
CA ALA A 114 13.14 -15.72 7.48
C ALA A 114 14.59 -15.25 7.52
N THR A 115 15.34 -15.79 8.46
CA THR A 115 16.75 -15.47 8.63
C THR A 115 17.48 -16.79 8.66
N ILE A 116 18.37 -17.01 7.70
CA ILE A 116 19.23 -18.20 7.69
C ILE A 116 20.50 -17.85 8.45
N GLY A 117 20.74 -18.55 9.56
CA GLY A 117 22.06 -18.54 10.21
C GLY A 117 23.06 -19.31 9.36
N LYS A 118 24.14 -18.67 8.93
CA LYS A 118 25.27 -19.31 8.26
C LYS A 118 26.25 -19.86 9.30
N ALA A 119 26.97 -20.92 8.92
CA ALA A 119 27.95 -21.58 9.78
C ALA A 119 29.15 -20.70 10.18
N ASP A 120 29.35 -19.57 9.48
CA ASP A 120 30.36 -18.55 9.79
C ASP A 120 29.89 -17.52 10.85
N GLY A 121 28.72 -17.74 11.46
CA GLY A 121 28.14 -16.86 12.47
C GLY A 121 27.44 -15.63 11.89
N LYS A 122 27.34 -15.51 10.55
CA LYS A 122 26.59 -14.43 9.90
C LYS A 122 25.14 -14.86 9.67
N SER A 123 24.20 -13.96 9.88
CA SER A 123 22.81 -14.12 9.48
C SER A 123 22.61 -13.53 8.08
N GLU A 124 21.89 -14.24 7.22
CA GLU A 124 21.38 -13.72 5.96
C GLU A 124 19.86 -13.62 6.05
N ASP A 125 19.34 -12.39 5.91
CA ASP A 125 17.91 -12.18 5.78
C ASP A 125 17.47 -12.77 4.44
N ILE A 126 16.64 -13.81 4.50
CA ILE A 126 16.00 -14.35 3.31
C ILE A 126 14.74 -13.56 2.98
N THR A 127 14.48 -13.56 1.68
CA THR A 127 13.29 -13.10 0.98
C THR A 127 12.05 -12.95 1.86
N GLU A 128 11.66 -11.70 2.05
CA GLU A 128 10.37 -11.38 2.64
C GLU A 128 9.24 -11.68 1.65
N LYS A 129 8.16 -12.26 2.15
CA LYS A 129 6.95 -12.56 1.41
C LYS A 129 5.74 -11.92 2.06
N LEU A 130 4.94 -11.21 1.27
CA LEU A 130 3.62 -10.72 1.65
C LEU A 130 2.57 -11.54 0.91
N SER A 131 1.57 -12.05 1.61
CA SER A 131 0.44 -12.75 1.01
C SER A 131 -0.89 -12.29 1.58
N PHE A 132 -1.91 -12.26 0.73
CA PHE A 132 -3.29 -12.04 1.14
C PHE A 132 -4.23 -12.63 0.08
N TYR A 133 -5.46 -12.95 0.48
CA TYR A 133 -6.49 -13.43 -0.42
C TYR A 133 -7.46 -12.31 -0.78
N VAL A 134 -7.86 -12.25 -2.05
CA VAL A 134 -8.85 -11.31 -2.58
C VAL A 134 -10.08 -12.10 -2.99
N GLY A 135 -11.23 -11.77 -2.41
CA GLY A 135 -12.50 -12.43 -2.69
C GLY A 135 -13.52 -12.19 -1.59
N THR A 136 -14.72 -12.72 -1.75
CA THR A 136 -15.74 -12.66 -0.70
C THR A 136 -15.38 -13.58 0.47
N LYS A 137 -16.04 -13.36 1.61
CA LYS A 137 -15.89 -14.22 2.79
C LYS A 137 -16.17 -15.69 2.49
N GLU A 138 -17.19 -16.00 1.69
CA GLU A 138 -17.55 -17.36 1.31
C GLU A 138 -16.45 -18.01 0.47
N GLN A 139 -15.84 -17.26 -0.44
CA GLN A 139 -14.70 -17.74 -1.24
C GLN A 139 -13.46 -17.94 -0.35
N TRP A 140 -13.23 -17.03 0.59
CA TRP A 140 -12.15 -17.16 1.57
C TRP A 140 -12.30 -18.41 2.44
N ASP A 141 -13.50 -18.68 2.96
CA ASP A 141 -13.74 -19.82 3.85
C ASP A 141 -13.51 -21.17 3.17
N GLN A 142 -13.55 -21.24 1.83
CA GLN A 142 -13.23 -22.44 1.06
C GLN A 142 -11.72 -22.70 0.92
N VAL A 143 -10.89 -21.63 0.97
CA VAL A 143 -9.45 -21.72 0.69
C VAL A 143 -8.57 -21.44 1.90
N ARG A 144 -9.14 -20.89 2.98
CA ARG A 144 -8.39 -20.60 4.18
C ARG A 144 -7.87 -21.90 4.79
N PRO A 145 -6.62 -21.93 5.29
CA PRO A 145 -6.12 -23.08 6.01
C PRO A 145 -7.06 -23.42 7.18
N SER A 146 -7.53 -24.65 7.25
CA SER A 146 -8.28 -25.14 8.41
C SER A 146 -7.39 -25.01 9.64
N LYS A 147 -7.90 -24.40 10.71
CA LYS A 147 -7.30 -24.59 12.03
C LYS A 147 -7.47 -26.09 12.32
N GLU A 148 -6.39 -26.86 12.32
CA GLU A 148 -6.45 -28.23 12.84
C GLU A 148 -6.99 -28.16 14.29
N PRO A 149 -7.94 -29.03 14.65
CA PRO A 149 -8.54 -29.06 15.99
C PRO A 149 -7.53 -29.42 17.08
#